data_AF-A0A6I4UCZ8-F1
#
_entry.id   AF-A0A6I4UCZ8-F1
#
_cell.length_a   1.000
_cell.length_b   1.000
_cell.length_c   1.000
_cell.angle_alpha   90.00
_cell.angle_beta   90.00
_cell.angle_gamma   90.00
#
_symmetry.space_group_name_H-M   'P 1'
#
loop_
_entity.id
_entity.type
_entity.pdbx_description
1 polymer ?
#
loop_
_entity_poly.entity_id
_entity_poly.type
_entity_poly.pdbx_seq_one_letter_code
_entity_poly.pdbx_strand_id
1 'polypeptide(L)'
;MSGYKDPDFQDRRALAQKARAKALEKLADAPKLDEATIAKRKAAQEAREAAIAEKSAAKRAAIAQAKADKQAAAKAKAETDAVPAPTEAELKAARDAKYAARKKRKKG
;
A
#
# COMPACT_ATOMS: atom_id res chain seq x y z
N MET A 1 34.65 -1.45 39.25
CA MET A 1 33.28 -1.73 38.78
C MET A 1 33.35 -2.02 37.29
N SER A 2 33.27 -3.28 36.86
CA SER A 2 33.26 -3.60 35.42
C SER A 2 31.93 -3.16 34.82
N GLY A 3 31.97 -2.18 33.90
CA GLY A 3 30.79 -1.72 33.18
C GLY A 3 30.18 -2.83 32.32
N TYR A 4 28.86 -2.78 32.14
CA TYR A 4 28.12 -3.65 31.24
C TYR A 4 28.69 -3.54 29.82
N LYS A 5 28.86 -4.69 29.15
CA LYS A 5 29.30 -4.78 27.75
C LYS A 5 28.17 -5.32 26.91
N ASP A 6 27.87 -4.63 25.81
CA ASP A 6 26.90 -5.10 24.84
C ASP A 6 27.41 -6.38 24.16
N PRO A 7 26.57 -7.42 24.03
CA PRO A 7 26.94 -8.63 23.33
C PRO A 7 27.21 -8.33 21.86
N ASP A 8 28.31 -8.86 21.36
CA ASP A 8 28.71 -8.66 19.97
C ASP A 8 27.84 -9.51 19.01
N PHE A 9 28.15 -9.46 17.71
CA PHE A 9 27.40 -10.24 16.72
C PHE A 9 27.50 -11.76 16.93
N GLN A 10 28.67 -12.26 17.35
CA GLN A 10 28.87 -13.69 17.58
C GLN A 10 28.13 -14.15 18.83
N ASP A 11 28.15 -13.34 19.90
CA ASP A 11 27.39 -13.58 21.12
C ASP A 11 25.89 -13.63 20.84
N ARG A 12 25.37 -12.68 20.05
CA ARG A 12 23.96 -12.67 19.64
C ARG A 12 23.61 -13.88 18.79
N ARG A 13 24.47 -14.29 17.85
CA ARG A 13 24.28 -15.49 17.04
C ARG A 13 24.26 -16.75 17.91
N ALA A 14 25.18 -16.87 18.87
CA ALA A 14 25.24 -18.01 19.78
C ALA A 14 23.99 -18.09 20.67
N LEU A 15 23.51 -16.95 21.17
CA LEU A 15 22.24 -16.86 21.93
C LEU A 15 21.04 -17.27 21.09
N ALA A 16 20.96 -16.83 19.83
CA ALA A 16 19.89 -17.21 18.91
C ALA A 16 19.88 -18.72 18.64
N GLN A 17 21.06 -19.33 18.43
CA GLN A 17 21.18 -20.77 18.22
C GLN A 17 20.76 -21.56 19.46
N LYS A 18 21.19 -21.12 20.66
CA LYS A 18 20.76 -21.72 21.94
C LYS A 18 19.25 -21.59 22.15
N ALA A 19 18.67 -20.44 21.83
CA ALA A 19 17.23 -20.22 21.94
C ALA A 19 16.46 -21.14 20.98
N ARG A 20 16.94 -21.30 19.75
CA ARG A 20 16.36 -22.22 18.77
C ARG A 20 16.43 -23.67 19.25
N ALA A 21 17.58 -24.12 19.74
CA ALA A 21 17.75 -25.48 20.26
C ALA A 21 16.76 -25.75 21.42
N LYS A 22 16.68 -24.83 22.40
CA LYS A 22 15.72 -24.93 23.51
C LYS A 22 14.26 -24.92 23.06
N ALA A 23 13.93 -24.16 22.02
CA ALA A 23 12.58 -24.13 21.47
C ALA A 23 12.23 -25.45 20.78
N LEU A 24 13.17 -26.07 20.09
CA LEU A 24 12.99 -27.38 19.46
C LEU A 24 12.87 -28.50 20.48
N GLU A 25 13.68 -28.48 21.54
CA GLU A 25 13.55 -29.42 22.68
C GLU A 25 12.16 -29.30 23.32
N LYS A 26 11.73 -28.09 23.66
CA LYS A 26 10.38 -27.85 24.20
C LYS A 26 9.25 -28.27 23.27
N LEU A 27 9.45 -28.16 21.96
CA LEU A 27 8.47 -28.60 20.97
C LEU A 27 8.45 -30.12 20.84
N ALA A 28 9.60 -30.79 20.95
CA ALA A 28 9.70 -32.24 20.96
C ALA A 28 9.09 -32.85 22.22
N ASP A 29 9.30 -32.21 23.38
CA ASP A 29 8.73 -32.59 24.67
C ASP A 29 7.25 -32.20 24.81
N ALA A 30 6.73 -31.35 23.92
CA ALA A 30 5.35 -30.93 23.97
C ALA A 30 4.42 -32.14 23.76
N PRO A 31 3.40 -32.32 24.62
CA PRO A 31 2.46 -33.42 24.45
C PRO A 31 1.74 -33.27 23.11
N LYS A 32 1.70 -34.36 22.35
CA LYS A 32 0.89 -34.43 21.13
C LYS A 32 -0.55 -34.11 21.51
N LEU A 33 -1.13 -33.14 20.80
CA LEU A 33 -2.53 -32.79 20.96
C LEU A 33 -3.39 -34.01 20.61
N ASP A 34 -4.42 -34.26 21.41
CA ASP A 34 -5.36 -35.35 21.13
C ASP A 34 -6.09 -35.10 19.80
N GLU A 35 -6.60 -36.18 19.21
CA GLU A 35 -7.28 -36.11 17.91
C GLU A 35 -8.55 -35.24 17.98
N ALA A 36 -9.22 -35.23 19.14
CA ALA A 36 -10.42 -34.43 19.38
C ALA A 36 -10.14 -32.91 19.36
N THR A 37 -9.05 -32.45 19.96
CA THR A 37 -8.66 -31.02 19.94
C THR A 37 -8.14 -30.61 18.57
N ILE A 38 -7.44 -31.50 17.86
CA ILE A 38 -7.04 -31.25 16.47
C ILE A 38 -8.29 -31.07 15.59
N ALA A 39 -9.27 -31.97 15.69
CA ALA A 39 -10.52 -31.87 14.95
C ALA A 39 -11.29 -30.58 15.30
N LYS A 40 -11.37 -30.22 16.59
CA LYS A 40 -12.01 -28.96 17.04
C LYS A 40 -11.31 -27.73 16.49
N ARG A 41 -9.97 -27.73 16.42
CA ARG A 41 -9.19 -26.62 15.86
C ARG A 41 -9.38 -26.50 14.36
N LYS A 42 -9.41 -27.62 13.63
CA LYS A 42 -9.69 -27.64 12.18
C LYS A 42 -11.09 -27.09 11.88
N ALA A 43 -12.12 -27.59 12.58
CA ALA A 43 -13.48 -27.07 12.42
C ALA A 43 -13.58 -25.57 12.74
N ALA A 44 -12.87 -25.09 13.78
CA ALA A 44 -12.82 -23.66 14.11
C ALA A 44 -12.05 -22.84 13.05
N GLN A 45 -11.03 -23.40 12.41
CA GLN A 45 -10.32 -22.76 11.29
C GLN A 45 -11.22 -22.67 10.06
N GLU A 46 -11.86 -23.76 9.67
CA GLU A 46 -12.80 -23.82 8.53
C GLU A 46 -13.94 -22.81 8.70
N ALA A 47 -14.53 -22.71 9.91
CA ALA A 47 -15.57 -21.73 10.20
C ALA A 47 -15.06 -20.27 10.09
N ARG A 48 -13.82 -20.00 10.52
CA ARG A 48 -13.20 -18.68 10.37
C ARG A 48 -12.90 -18.35 8.92
N GLU A 49 -12.40 -19.31 8.16
CA GLU A 49 -12.09 -19.16 6.74
C GLU A 49 -13.36 -18.89 5.92
N ALA A 50 -14.44 -19.62 6.19
CA ALA A 50 -15.76 -19.35 5.59
C ALA A 50 -16.23 -17.92 5.89
N ALA A 51 -16.17 -17.50 7.17
CA ALA A 51 -16.57 -16.15 7.56
C ALA A 51 -15.68 -15.05 6.95
N ILE A 52 -14.39 -15.31 6.76
CA ILE A 52 -13.47 -14.39 6.09
C ILE A 52 -13.77 -14.34 4.59
N ALA A 53 -14.05 -15.47 3.95
CA ALA A 53 -14.37 -15.55 2.54
C ALA A 53 -15.61 -14.70 2.21
N GLU A 54 -16.69 -14.86 2.98
CA GLU A 54 -17.93 -14.07 2.87
C GLU A 54 -17.68 -12.57 3.04
N LYS A 55 -16.98 -12.18 4.11
CA LYS A 55 -16.62 -10.77 4.36
C LYS A 55 -15.74 -10.19 3.27
N SER A 56 -14.83 -10.99 2.71
CA SER A 56 -13.93 -10.57 1.65
C SER A 56 -14.69 -10.32 0.35
N ALA A 57 -15.70 -11.13 0.02
CA ALA A 57 -16.52 -10.96 -1.17
C ALA A 57 -17.32 -9.65 -1.11
N ALA A 58 -17.98 -9.38 0.01
CA ALA A 58 -18.70 -8.13 0.24
C ALA A 58 -17.77 -6.90 0.15
N LYS A 59 -16.58 -6.98 0.75
CA LYS A 59 -15.60 -5.90 0.70
C LYS A 59 -15.06 -5.65 -0.71
N ARG A 60 -14.84 -6.69 -1.51
CA ARG A 60 -14.40 -6.55 -2.91
C ARG A 60 -15.46 -5.85 -3.76
N ALA A 61 -16.73 -6.17 -3.59
CA ALA A 61 -17.82 -5.51 -4.29
C ALA A 61 -17.92 -4.01 -3.94
N ALA A 62 -17.83 -3.66 -2.66
CA ALA A 62 -17.85 -2.27 -2.20
C ALA A 62 -16.64 -1.46 -2.74
N ILE A 63 -15.45 -2.07 -2.76
CA ILE A 63 -14.24 -1.42 -3.31
C ILE A 63 -14.37 -1.22 -4.83
N ALA A 64 -14.95 -2.17 -5.55
CA ALA A 64 -15.15 -2.06 -6.99
C ALA A 64 -16.11 -0.91 -7.33
N GLN A 65 -17.23 -0.78 -6.61
CA GLN A 65 -18.17 0.34 -6.77
C GLN A 65 -17.50 1.68 -6.43
N ALA A 66 -16.86 1.79 -5.27
CA ALA A 66 -16.17 3.03 -4.87
C ALA A 66 -15.08 3.46 -5.88
N LYS A 67 -14.38 2.49 -6.50
CA LYS A 67 -13.42 2.78 -7.57
C LYS A 67 -14.10 3.27 -8.85
N ALA A 68 -15.20 2.66 -9.26
CA ALA A 68 -15.97 3.08 -10.42
C ALA A 68 -16.51 4.51 -10.23
N ASP A 69 -17.09 4.81 -9.07
CA ASP A 69 -17.62 6.14 -8.74
C ASP A 69 -16.51 7.19 -8.72
N LYS A 70 -15.36 6.87 -8.12
CA LYS A 70 -14.21 7.78 -8.10
C LYS A 70 -13.66 8.04 -9.50
N GLN A 71 -13.63 7.03 -10.37
CA GLN A 71 -13.20 7.18 -11.77
C GLN A 71 -14.21 8.02 -12.56
N ALA A 72 -15.51 7.81 -12.38
CA ALA A 72 -16.55 8.61 -13.02
C ALA A 72 -16.45 10.09 -12.58
N ALA A 73 -16.30 10.34 -11.28
CA ALA A 73 -16.13 11.69 -10.74
C ALA A 73 -14.83 12.36 -11.24
N ALA A 74 -13.74 11.61 -11.37
CA ALA A 74 -12.49 12.12 -11.91
C ALA A 74 -12.60 12.49 -13.39
N LYS A 75 -13.30 11.68 -14.20
CA LYS A 75 -13.56 11.98 -15.61
C LYS A 75 -14.45 13.21 -15.78
N ALA A 76 -15.54 13.30 -15.02
CA ALA A 76 -16.42 14.46 -15.05
C ALA A 76 -15.68 15.76 -14.68
N LYS A 77 -14.79 15.73 -13.67
CA LYS A 77 -13.95 16.88 -13.33
C LYS A 77 -12.94 17.23 -14.43
N ALA A 78 -12.33 16.23 -15.05
CA ALA A 78 -11.39 16.45 -16.16
C ALA A 78 -12.10 17.07 -17.38
N GLU A 79 -13.36 16.72 -17.63
CA GLU A 79 -14.17 17.32 -18.69
C GLU A 79 -14.57 18.77 -18.37
N THR A 80 -14.86 19.10 -17.11
CA THR A 80 -15.17 20.48 -16.71
C THR A 80 -13.94 21.39 -16.64
N ASP A 81 -12.80 20.83 -16.25
CA ASP A 81 -11.52 21.56 -16.14
C ASP A 81 -10.74 21.58 -17.47
N ALA A 82 -11.29 20.98 -18.52
CA ALA A 82 -10.73 21.06 -19.87
C ALA A 82 -10.84 22.50 -20.38
N VAL A 83 -9.82 23.31 -20.07
CA VAL A 83 -9.67 24.65 -20.63
C VAL A 83 -9.54 24.49 -22.15
N PRO A 84 -10.43 25.12 -22.96
CA PRO A 84 -10.35 25.03 -24.39
C PRO A 84 -8.98 25.52 -24.85
N ALA A 85 -8.32 24.74 -25.72
CA ALA A 85 -7.05 25.15 -26.29
C ALA A 85 -7.24 26.51 -26.98
N PRO A 86 -6.34 27.49 -26.75
CA PRO A 86 -6.47 28.80 -27.36
C PRO A 86 -6.46 28.66 -28.88
N THR A 87 -7.39 29.37 -29.51
CA THR A 87 -7.60 29.31 -30.95
C THR A 87 -6.41 29.91 -31.68
N GLU A 88 -6.21 29.55 -32.96
CA GLU A 88 -5.09 30.08 -33.77
C GLU A 88 -5.10 31.61 -33.86
N ALA A 89 -6.30 32.21 -33.82
CA ALA A 89 -6.49 33.65 -33.83
C ALA A 89 -5.94 34.31 -32.55
N GLU A 90 -6.18 33.73 -31.39
CA GLU A 90 -5.67 34.22 -30.09
C GLU A 90 -4.15 34.05 -30.00
N LEU A 91 -3.62 32.94 -30.52
CA LEU A 91 -2.17 32.70 -30.59
C LEU A 91 -1.48 33.70 -31.54
N LYS A 92 -2.13 34.07 -32.65
CA LYS A 92 -1.65 35.10 -33.57
C LYS A 92 -1.68 36.48 -32.91
N ALA A 93 -2.78 36.85 -32.26
CA ALA A 93 -2.89 38.11 -31.54
C ALA A 93 -1.84 38.24 -30.42
N ALA A 94 -1.58 37.17 -29.66
CA ALA A 94 -0.53 37.12 -28.66
C ALA A 94 0.87 37.28 -29.27
N ARG A 95 1.14 36.65 -30.43
CA ARG A 95 2.40 36.81 -31.18
C ARG A 95 2.59 38.25 -31.65
N ASP A 96 1.56 38.84 -32.24
CA ASP A 96 1.61 40.20 -32.79
C ASP A 96 1.79 41.24 -31.67
N ALA A 97 1.12 41.07 -30.52
CA ALA A 97 1.32 41.89 -29.34
C ALA A 97 2.77 41.80 -28.82
N LYS A 98 3.33 40.58 -28.78
CA LYS A 98 4.72 40.34 -28.37
C LYS A 98 5.71 40.96 -29.35
N TYR A 99 5.42 40.88 -30.65
CA TYR A 99 6.24 41.47 -31.71
C TYR A 99 6.21 43.00 -31.65
N ALA A 100 5.03 43.58 -31.43
CA ALA A 100 4.86 45.02 -31.23
C ALA A 100 5.62 45.53 -29.99
N ALA A 101 5.51 44.82 -28.86
CA ALA A 101 6.25 45.14 -27.63
C ALA A 101 7.78 45.07 -27.86
N ARG A 102 8.25 44.03 -28.57
CA ARG A 102 9.67 43.90 -28.93
C ARG A 102 10.13 45.02 -29.87
N LYS A 103 9.32 45.39 -30.86
CA LYS A 103 9.62 46.51 -31.77
C LYS A 103 9.68 47.84 -31.03
N LYS A 104 8.77 48.09 -30.09
CA LYS A 104 8.80 49.29 -29.24
C LYS A 104 10.07 49.36 -28.38
N ARG A 105 10.52 48.24 -27.81
CA ARG A 105 11.81 48.18 -27.08
C ARG A 105 13.06 48.34 -27.95
N LYS A 106 12.98 48.00 -29.24
CA LYS A 106 14.12 48.12 -30.18
C LYS A 106 14.19 49.48 -30.87
N LYS A 107 13.07 50.22 -30.91
CA LYS A 107 12.98 51.57 -31.46
C LYS A 107 13.08 52.68 -30.40
N GLY A 108 12.93 52.33 -29.13
CA GLY A 108 13.31 53.18 -28.00
C GLY A 108 14.79 53.03 -27.68
#